data_AF-A0A6A6Z2X0-F1
#
_entry.id   AF-A0A6A6Z2X0-F1
#
_cell.length_a   1.000
_cell.length_b   1.000
_cell.length_c   1.000
_cell.angle_alpha   90.00
_cell.angle_beta   90.00
_cell.angle_gamma   90.00
#
_symmetry.space_group_name_H-M   'P 1'
#
loop_
_entity.id
_entity.type
_entity.pdbx_description
1 polymer ?
#
loop_
_entity_poly.entity_id
_entity_poly.type
_entity_poly.pdbx_seq_one_letter_code
_entity_poly.pdbx_strand_id
1 'polypeptide(L)'
;MPPPQQLPAVVSPSLLASLRDNAQLPAHAWYVVAGVTLSAINRPEEIPKILTSAIEHGVGPKESGPPAHAEQLRIARKLREGLIKSLAVVGMPKTINALYALKEATPASLLDEPSVAAPSARPAEVYSTPTAEILQRGQTYFEQVYGKVSERVMGQMDSSGTEDLGVVARLLYGYVLSNESVLTATETSFVMLAGLIPQDVNPQLKGHLRGALNSGATIEEVRAAREVVIRICEAAGMTRLDPDAGHGWGWREDVENV
;
A
#
# COMPACT_ATOMS: atom_id res chain seq x y z
N MET A 1 -27.48 -18.06 -12.82
CA MET A 1 -27.05 -16.72 -12.36
C MET A 1 -26.55 -15.95 -13.57
N PRO A 2 -26.90 -14.66 -13.72
CA PRO A 2 -26.28 -13.82 -14.74
C PRO A 2 -24.75 -13.77 -14.52
N PRO A 3 -23.95 -13.61 -15.58
CA PRO A 3 -22.51 -13.39 -15.42
C PRO A 3 -22.28 -12.15 -14.55
N PRO A 4 -21.19 -12.11 -13.77
CA PRO A 4 -20.83 -10.92 -13.02
C PRO A 4 -20.81 -9.69 -13.93
N GLN A 5 -21.34 -8.57 -13.47
CA GLN A 5 -21.30 -7.32 -14.22
C GLN A 5 -19.84 -6.93 -14.47
N GLN A 6 -19.48 -6.75 -15.73
CA GLN A 6 -18.15 -6.29 -16.10
C GLN A 6 -18.02 -4.82 -15.70
N LEU A 7 -17.14 -4.53 -14.75
CA LEU A 7 -16.89 -3.17 -14.30
C LEU A 7 -16.08 -2.39 -15.35
N PRO A 8 -16.28 -1.06 -15.49
CA PRO A 8 -15.46 -0.23 -16.37
C PRO A 8 -13.97 -0.32 -15.99
N ALA A 9 -13.09 -0.29 -17.00
CA ALA A 9 -11.64 -0.29 -16.77
C ALA A 9 -11.22 0.96 -16.01
N VAL A 10 -10.36 0.80 -15.00
CA VAL A 10 -9.86 1.91 -14.17
C VAL A 10 -8.53 2.42 -14.71
N VAL A 11 -7.57 1.52 -14.96
CA VAL A 11 -6.23 1.93 -15.41
C VAL A 11 -6.11 1.87 -16.92
N SER A 12 -5.96 3.05 -17.54
CA SER A 12 -5.64 3.21 -18.95
C SER A 12 -4.12 3.26 -19.17
N PRO A 13 -3.62 2.96 -20.38
CA PRO A 13 -2.20 3.12 -20.71
C PRO A 13 -1.69 4.56 -20.48
N SER A 14 -2.52 5.57 -20.75
CA SER A 14 -2.16 6.98 -20.52
C SER A 14 -2.08 7.32 -19.04
N LEU A 15 -2.98 6.77 -18.20
CA LEU A 15 -2.88 6.92 -16.76
C LEU A 15 -1.58 6.28 -16.26
N LEU A 16 -1.30 5.02 -16.63
CA LEU A 16 -0.09 4.31 -16.21
C LEU A 16 1.20 5.03 -16.60
N ALA A 17 1.29 5.51 -17.84
CA ALA A 17 2.43 6.30 -18.28
C ALA A 17 2.61 7.57 -17.42
N SER A 18 1.51 8.29 -17.14
CA SER A 18 1.58 9.49 -16.30
C SER A 18 1.94 9.22 -14.84
N LEU A 19 1.61 8.03 -14.30
CA LEU A 19 2.00 7.62 -12.95
C LEU A 19 3.50 7.29 -12.90
N ARG A 20 3.98 6.52 -13.89
CA ARG A 20 5.40 6.17 -14.05
C ARG A 20 6.28 7.40 -14.25
N ASP A 21 5.82 8.37 -15.03
CA ASP A 21 6.60 9.55 -15.42
C ASP A 21 6.49 10.70 -14.41
N ASN A 22 5.86 10.48 -13.25
CA ASN A 22 5.74 11.49 -12.19
C ASN A 22 7.10 11.75 -11.52
N ALA A 23 7.75 12.84 -11.89
CA ALA A 23 9.08 13.22 -11.40
C ALA A 23 9.17 13.50 -9.89
N GLN A 24 8.03 13.73 -9.22
CA GLN A 24 7.99 13.99 -7.77
C GLN A 24 7.83 12.70 -6.96
N LEU A 25 7.54 11.57 -7.60
CA LEU A 25 7.35 10.29 -6.93
C LEU A 25 8.60 9.42 -7.10
N PRO A 26 9.08 8.72 -6.05
CA PRO A 26 10.17 7.78 -6.20
C PRO A 26 9.84 6.71 -7.24
N ALA A 27 10.80 6.35 -8.08
CA ALA A 27 10.58 5.48 -9.26
C ALA A 27 9.84 4.18 -8.91
N HIS A 28 10.13 3.57 -7.75
CA HIS A 28 9.50 2.32 -7.35
C HIS A 28 8.17 2.46 -6.59
N ALA A 29 7.69 3.67 -6.32
CA ALA A 29 6.49 3.86 -5.51
C ALA A 29 5.19 3.78 -6.34
N TRP A 30 5.19 4.22 -7.61
CA TRP A 30 3.95 4.38 -8.39
C TRP A 30 3.16 3.07 -8.52
N TYR A 31 3.83 1.95 -8.83
CA TYR A 31 3.14 0.67 -9.04
C TYR A 31 2.68 0.05 -7.72
N VAL A 32 3.43 0.28 -6.63
CA VAL A 32 3.04 -0.15 -5.28
C VAL A 32 1.78 0.60 -4.84
N VAL A 33 1.80 1.94 -4.94
CA VAL A 33 0.67 2.82 -4.60
C VAL A 33 -0.54 2.47 -5.46
N ALA A 34 -0.36 2.29 -6.77
CA ALA A 34 -1.45 1.95 -7.68
C ALA A 34 -2.08 0.60 -7.36
N GLY A 35 -1.27 -0.46 -7.18
CA GLY A 35 -1.76 -1.79 -6.85
C GLY A 35 -2.51 -1.85 -5.52
N VAL A 36 -1.99 -1.16 -4.49
CA VAL A 36 -2.65 -1.08 -3.17
C VAL A 36 -3.95 -0.28 -3.26
N THR A 37 -3.98 0.82 -4.02
CA THR A 37 -5.20 1.60 -4.24
C THR A 37 -6.27 0.74 -4.90
N LEU A 38 -5.94 0.03 -5.98
CA LEU A 38 -6.85 -0.89 -6.67
C LEU A 38 -7.36 -2.01 -5.76
N SER A 39 -6.51 -2.55 -4.88
CA SER A 39 -6.94 -3.49 -3.84
C SER A 39 -7.96 -2.85 -2.88
N ALA A 40 -7.68 -1.64 -2.39
CA ALA A 40 -8.56 -0.92 -1.45
C ALA A 40 -9.96 -0.64 -2.03
N ILE A 41 -10.03 -0.27 -3.32
CA ILE A 41 -11.29 -0.07 -4.04
C ILE A 41 -11.89 -1.36 -4.63
N ASN A 42 -11.34 -2.53 -4.27
CA ASN A 42 -11.82 -3.85 -4.69
C ASN A 42 -11.86 -4.04 -6.22
N ARG A 43 -10.77 -3.66 -6.89
CA ARG A 43 -10.53 -3.84 -8.34
C ARG A 43 -9.33 -4.77 -8.62
N PRO A 44 -9.31 -6.02 -8.09
CA PRO A 44 -8.15 -6.91 -8.23
C PRO A 44 -7.81 -7.26 -9.69
N GLU A 45 -8.79 -7.27 -10.58
CA GLU A 45 -8.63 -7.56 -12.02
C GLU A 45 -7.84 -6.49 -12.78
N GLU A 46 -7.67 -5.29 -12.20
CA GLU A 46 -6.86 -4.21 -12.78
C GLU A 46 -5.38 -4.31 -12.37
N ILE A 47 -5.06 -5.03 -11.29
CA ILE A 47 -3.69 -5.15 -10.74
C ILE A 47 -2.71 -5.81 -11.71
N PRO A 48 -3.06 -6.86 -12.48
CA PRO A 48 -2.19 -7.40 -13.53
C PRO A 48 -1.63 -6.35 -14.49
N LYS A 49 -2.46 -5.35 -14.87
CA LYS A 49 -2.05 -4.28 -15.79
C LYS A 49 -0.94 -3.41 -15.20
N ILE A 50 -0.92 -3.24 -13.88
CA ILE A 50 0.15 -2.52 -13.16
C ILE A 50 1.47 -3.27 -13.31
N LEU A 51 1.48 -4.57 -13.00
CA LEU A 51 2.68 -5.39 -13.10
C LEU A 51 3.20 -5.40 -14.53
N THR A 52 2.35 -5.72 -15.51
CA THR A 52 2.70 -5.77 -16.93
C THR A 52 3.33 -4.45 -17.38
N SER A 53 2.69 -3.32 -17.08
CA SER A 53 3.23 -2.01 -17.44
C SER A 53 4.62 -1.76 -16.86
N ALA A 54 4.84 -2.11 -15.59
CA ALA A 54 6.12 -1.89 -14.92
C ALA A 54 7.24 -2.81 -15.43
N ILE A 55 6.94 -4.07 -15.75
CA ILE A 55 7.96 -5.02 -16.25
C ILE A 55 8.24 -4.89 -17.75
N GLU A 56 7.36 -4.24 -18.51
CA GLU A 56 7.54 -3.98 -19.94
C GLU A 56 8.17 -2.62 -20.22
N HIS A 57 7.89 -1.61 -19.39
CA HIS A 57 8.28 -0.23 -19.65
C HIS A 57 9.13 0.40 -18.55
N GLY A 58 9.47 -0.35 -17.50
CA GLY A 58 10.33 0.15 -16.45
C GLY A 58 9.62 0.98 -15.37
N VAL A 59 10.43 1.58 -14.50
CA VAL A 59 9.95 2.33 -13.33
C VAL A 59 10.02 3.85 -13.51
N GLY A 60 10.62 4.35 -14.59
CA GLY A 60 10.71 5.78 -14.87
C GLY A 60 10.81 6.13 -16.36
N PRO A 61 10.82 7.43 -16.70
CA PRO A 61 10.69 7.92 -18.07
C PRO A 61 11.92 7.67 -18.96
N LYS A 62 13.06 7.31 -18.35
CA LYS A 62 14.33 7.08 -19.07
C LYS A 62 14.48 5.64 -19.58
N GLU A 63 13.57 4.74 -19.22
CA GLU A 63 13.64 3.34 -19.61
C GLU A 63 12.97 3.14 -20.97
N SER A 64 13.76 2.70 -21.94
CA SER A 64 13.29 2.34 -23.29
C SER A 64 13.30 0.82 -23.44
N GLY A 65 12.22 0.18 -23.00
CA GLY A 65 11.99 -1.26 -23.10
C GLY A 65 11.98 -1.98 -21.74
N PRO A 66 11.83 -3.32 -21.75
CA PRO A 66 11.74 -4.10 -20.52
C PRO A 66 13.02 -4.00 -19.69
N PRO A 67 12.94 -3.70 -18.36
CA PRO A 67 14.10 -3.70 -17.48
C PRO A 67 14.74 -5.10 -17.39
N ALA A 68 15.98 -5.12 -16.89
CA ALA A 68 16.69 -6.37 -16.63
C ALA A 68 15.89 -7.30 -15.71
N HIS A 69 16.04 -8.61 -15.88
CA HIS A 69 15.26 -9.60 -15.14
C HIS A 69 15.29 -9.42 -13.61
N ALA A 70 16.46 -9.07 -13.05
CA ALA A 70 16.60 -8.80 -11.61
C ALA A 70 15.72 -7.63 -11.14
N GLU A 71 15.54 -6.62 -11.98
CA GLU A 71 14.71 -5.45 -11.70
C GLU A 71 13.22 -5.79 -11.88
N GLN A 72 12.85 -6.58 -12.89
CA GLN A 72 11.50 -7.14 -12.99
C GLN A 72 11.10 -7.94 -11.74
N LEU A 73 12.03 -8.76 -11.22
CA LEU A 73 11.82 -9.52 -9.99
C LEU A 73 11.68 -8.60 -8.77
N ARG A 74 12.45 -7.51 -8.71
CA ARG A 74 12.33 -6.49 -7.67
C ARG A 74 10.96 -5.81 -7.71
N ILE A 75 10.49 -5.41 -8.89
CA ILE A 75 9.15 -4.81 -9.10
C ILE A 75 8.06 -5.76 -8.59
N ALA A 76 8.10 -7.03 -9.03
CA ALA A 76 7.11 -8.04 -8.62
C ALA A 76 7.08 -8.24 -7.10
N ARG A 77 8.26 -8.32 -6.46
CA ARG A 77 8.38 -8.45 -5.00
C ARG A 77 7.86 -7.23 -4.26
N LYS A 78 8.18 -6.01 -4.70
CA LYS A 78 7.73 -4.76 -4.05
C LYS A 78 6.23 -4.55 -4.19
N LEU A 79 5.64 -4.88 -5.35
CA LEU A 79 4.19 -4.85 -5.54
C LEU A 79 3.48 -5.84 -4.61
N ARG A 80 3.97 -7.09 -4.55
CA ARG A 80 3.45 -8.12 -3.65
C ARG A 80 3.56 -7.71 -2.18
N GLU A 81 4.70 -7.15 -1.80
CA GLU A 81 4.96 -6.67 -0.45
C GLU A 81 4.03 -5.52 -0.06
N GLY A 82 3.78 -4.57 -0.95
CA GLY A 82 2.81 -3.49 -0.71
C GLY A 82 1.40 -4.01 -0.46
N LEU A 83 0.95 -4.99 -1.24
CA LEU A 83 -0.34 -5.65 -1.03
C LEU A 83 -0.39 -6.39 0.31
N ILE A 84 0.68 -7.09 0.71
CA ILE A 84 0.74 -7.77 2.02
C ILE A 84 0.72 -6.74 3.15
N LYS A 85 1.50 -5.66 3.07
CA LYS A 85 1.52 -4.65 4.13
C LYS A 85 0.20 -3.88 4.23
N SER A 86 -0.53 -3.71 3.12
CA SER A 86 -1.83 -3.04 3.13
C SER A 86 -2.91 -3.82 3.89
N LEU A 87 -2.69 -5.10 4.24
CA LEU A 87 -3.57 -5.89 5.11
C LEU A 87 -3.95 -5.14 6.40
N ALA A 88 -3.02 -4.35 6.95
CA ALA A 88 -3.22 -3.59 8.17
C ALA A 88 -4.36 -2.56 8.08
N VAL A 89 -4.69 -2.08 6.88
CA VAL A 89 -5.69 -1.01 6.67
C VAL A 89 -6.77 -1.37 5.64
N VAL A 90 -6.47 -2.21 4.65
CA VAL A 90 -7.41 -2.64 3.59
C VAL A 90 -8.20 -3.89 3.99
N GLY A 91 -7.63 -4.72 4.86
CA GLY A 91 -8.22 -5.98 5.29
C GLY A 91 -7.89 -7.18 4.38
N MET A 92 -7.94 -8.36 4.98
CA MET A 92 -7.47 -9.61 4.37
C MET A 92 -8.20 -10.05 3.10
N PRO A 93 -9.55 -9.99 3.01
CA PRO A 93 -10.26 -10.52 1.84
C PRO A 93 -9.88 -9.81 0.53
N LYS A 94 -9.84 -8.47 0.51
CA LYS A 94 -9.47 -7.69 -0.68
C LYS A 94 -8.04 -7.96 -1.10
N THR A 95 -7.12 -8.02 -0.13
CA THR A 95 -5.71 -8.34 -0.39
C THR A 95 -5.52 -9.76 -0.92
N ILE A 96 -6.25 -10.77 -0.42
CA ILE A 96 -6.16 -12.14 -0.96
C ILE A 96 -6.53 -12.16 -2.44
N ASN A 97 -7.66 -11.54 -2.80
CA ASN A 97 -8.10 -11.45 -4.19
C ASN A 97 -7.08 -10.72 -5.06
N ALA A 98 -6.51 -9.61 -4.57
CA ALA A 98 -5.47 -8.87 -5.24
C ALA A 98 -4.19 -9.69 -5.47
N LEU A 99 -3.74 -10.44 -4.46
CA LEU A 99 -2.55 -11.28 -4.55
C LEU A 99 -2.75 -12.47 -5.50
N TYR A 100 -3.94 -13.05 -5.55
CA TYR A 100 -4.25 -14.11 -6.51
C TYR A 100 -4.33 -13.60 -7.94
N ALA A 101 -5.01 -12.48 -8.19
CA ALA A 101 -5.02 -11.85 -9.51
C ALA A 101 -3.59 -11.50 -9.97
N LEU A 102 -2.76 -10.96 -9.07
CA LEU A 102 -1.35 -10.69 -9.35
C LEU A 102 -0.59 -11.99 -9.68
N LYS A 103 -0.76 -13.04 -8.88
CA LYS A 103 -0.07 -14.33 -9.08
C LYS A 103 -0.39 -14.92 -10.45
N GLU A 104 -1.66 -14.93 -10.86
CA GLU A 104 -2.09 -15.49 -12.15
C GLU A 104 -1.42 -14.82 -13.35
N ALA A 105 -1.17 -13.51 -13.26
CA ALA A 105 -0.51 -12.74 -14.31
C ALA A 105 1.03 -12.69 -14.18
N THR A 106 1.60 -13.14 -13.05
CA THR A 106 3.04 -13.05 -12.82
C THR A 106 3.76 -14.21 -13.54
N PRO A 107 4.73 -13.92 -14.44
CA PRO A 107 5.55 -14.96 -15.05
C PRO A 107 6.22 -15.85 -14.00
N ALA A 108 6.35 -17.16 -14.28
CA ALA A 108 6.93 -18.11 -13.32
C ALA A 108 8.35 -17.72 -12.85
N SER A 109 9.14 -17.09 -13.71
CA SER A 109 10.49 -16.58 -13.36
C SER A 109 10.48 -15.40 -12.39
N LEU A 110 9.32 -14.77 -12.14
CA LEU A 110 9.13 -13.66 -11.20
C LEU A 110 8.35 -14.09 -9.92
N LEU A 111 8.04 -15.38 -9.79
CA LEU A 111 7.46 -15.96 -8.58
C LEU A 111 8.56 -16.42 -7.62
N ASP A 112 8.37 -16.13 -6.35
CA ASP A 112 9.21 -16.69 -5.29
C ASP A 112 8.61 -18.02 -4.86
N GLU A 113 9.39 -19.10 -4.95
CA GLU A 113 9.00 -20.39 -4.38
C GLU A 113 9.06 -20.33 -2.84
N PRO A 114 8.15 -21.04 -2.12
CA PRO A 114 8.22 -21.14 -0.67
C PRO A 114 9.59 -21.67 -0.23
N SER A 115 10.36 -20.84 0.49
CA SER A 115 11.68 -21.22 1.00
C SER A 115 12.00 -20.50 2.31
N VAL A 116 12.93 -21.07 3.08
CA VAL A 116 13.41 -20.50 4.35
C VAL A 116 14.12 -19.15 4.12
N ALA A 117 14.63 -18.90 2.91
CA ALA A 117 15.30 -17.66 2.52
C ALA A 117 14.36 -16.67 1.78
N ALA A 118 13.05 -16.72 2.08
CA ALA A 118 12.08 -15.80 1.47
C ALA A 118 12.56 -14.33 1.63
N PRO A 119 12.41 -13.46 0.62
CA PRO A 119 12.96 -12.09 0.64
C PRO A 119 12.52 -11.24 1.84
N SER A 120 11.35 -11.51 2.41
CA SER A 120 10.83 -10.80 3.58
C SER A 120 11.23 -11.41 4.92
N ALA A 121 11.83 -12.61 4.94
CA ALA A 121 12.12 -13.40 6.13
C ALA A 121 10.90 -13.71 7.06
N ARG A 122 9.68 -13.32 6.69
CA ARG A 122 8.47 -13.49 7.54
C ARG A 122 8.25 -14.91 8.07
N PRO A 123 8.45 -16.00 7.30
CA PRO A 123 8.35 -17.34 7.87
C PRO A 123 9.29 -17.53 9.07
N ALA A 124 10.54 -17.06 8.99
CA ALA A 124 11.47 -17.11 10.10
C ALA A 124 11.03 -16.21 11.27
N GLU A 125 10.46 -15.02 10.99
CA GLU A 125 9.94 -14.14 12.05
C GLU A 125 8.84 -14.78 12.89
N VAL A 126 7.99 -15.61 12.27
CA VAL A 126 6.90 -16.32 12.96
C VAL A 126 7.39 -17.56 13.70
N TYR A 127 8.29 -18.33 13.09
CA TYR A 127 8.64 -19.67 13.59
C TYR A 127 10.00 -19.77 14.28
N SER A 128 10.86 -18.76 14.20
CA SER A 128 12.27 -18.87 14.61
C SER A 128 12.82 -17.63 15.31
N THR A 129 12.35 -16.43 14.99
CA THR A 129 12.77 -15.21 15.67
C THR A 129 12.02 -15.04 16.99
N PRO A 130 12.68 -14.67 18.09
CA PRO A 130 12.00 -14.38 19.35
C PRO A 130 10.96 -13.26 19.20
N THR A 131 9.72 -13.51 19.64
CA THR A 131 8.60 -12.54 19.54
C THR A 131 8.93 -11.17 20.13
N ALA A 132 9.69 -11.12 21.23
CA ALA A 132 10.09 -9.88 21.87
C ALA A 132 10.92 -8.97 20.94
N GLU A 133 11.78 -9.54 20.09
CA GLU A 133 12.57 -8.77 19.12
C GLU A 133 11.67 -8.15 18.04
N ILE A 134 10.70 -8.92 17.54
CA ILE A 134 9.75 -8.45 16.53
C ILE A 134 8.85 -7.34 17.09
N LEU A 135 8.36 -7.51 18.31
CA LEU A 135 7.54 -6.49 18.98
C LEU A 135 8.35 -5.23 19.30
N GLN A 136 9.61 -5.37 19.71
CA GLN A 136 10.49 -4.21 19.94
C GLN A 136 10.74 -3.44 18.65
N ARG A 137 11.00 -4.13 17.52
CA ARG A 137 11.10 -3.50 16.20
C ARG A 137 9.80 -2.77 15.83
N GLY A 138 8.66 -3.40 16.08
CA GLY A 138 7.34 -2.81 15.88
C GLY A 138 7.13 -1.53 16.68
N GLN A 139 7.52 -1.53 17.95
CA GLN A 139 7.45 -0.35 18.83
C GLN A 139 8.32 0.79 18.30
N THR A 140 9.59 0.51 17.95
CA THR A 140 10.51 1.51 17.37
C THR A 140 9.94 2.10 16.08
N TYR A 141 9.39 1.26 15.19
CA TYR A 141 8.78 1.72 13.95
C TYR A 141 7.53 2.58 14.21
N PHE A 142 6.68 2.18 15.17
CA PHE A 142 5.50 2.96 15.56
C PHE A 142 5.88 4.35 16.12
N GLU A 143 6.90 4.41 16.97
CA GLU A 143 7.45 5.65 17.49
C GLU A 143 8.03 6.53 16.39
N GLN A 144 8.69 5.96 15.38
CA GLN A 144 9.15 6.70 14.21
C GLN A 144 7.96 7.32 13.44
N VAL A 145 6.90 6.55 13.18
CA VAL A 145 5.73 7.02 12.44
C VAL A 145 5.02 8.16 13.18
N TYR A 146 4.72 8.00 14.47
CA TYR A 146 3.90 8.97 15.22
C TYR A 146 4.71 10.02 15.98
N GLY A 147 6.01 9.84 16.14
CA GLY A 147 6.89 10.75 16.85
C GLY A 147 6.37 11.06 18.26
N LYS A 148 6.30 12.35 18.61
CA LYS A 148 5.92 12.82 19.95
C LYS A 148 4.51 12.42 20.41
N VAL A 149 3.64 11.99 19.51
CA VAL A 149 2.27 11.59 19.87
C VAL A 149 2.07 10.07 19.95
N SER A 150 3.14 9.27 19.78
CA SER A 150 3.08 7.81 19.78
C SER A 150 2.40 7.25 21.04
N GLU A 151 2.86 7.63 22.22
CA GLU A 151 2.28 7.17 23.51
C GLU A 151 0.79 7.50 23.60
N ARG A 152 0.39 8.70 23.17
CA ARG A 152 -1.01 9.10 23.18
C ARG A 152 -1.85 8.26 22.22
N VAL A 153 -1.37 8.05 20.99
CA VAL A 153 -2.10 7.27 19.96
C VAL A 153 -2.26 5.82 20.41
N MET A 154 -1.19 5.19 20.91
CA MET A 154 -1.27 3.82 21.43
C MET A 154 -2.14 3.74 22.68
N GLY A 155 -2.00 4.69 23.61
CA GLY A 155 -2.83 4.74 24.82
C GLY A 155 -4.32 4.92 24.53
N GLN A 156 -4.70 5.65 23.47
CA GLN A 156 -6.08 5.74 23.00
C GLN A 156 -6.61 4.39 22.49
N MET A 157 -5.77 3.60 21.81
CA MET A 157 -6.14 2.25 21.37
C MET A 157 -6.26 1.29 22.55
N ASP A 158 -5.33 1.35 23.51
CA ASP A 158 -5.35 0.55 24.75
C ASP A 158 -6.58 0.84 25.62
N SER A 159 -7.13 2.06 25.54
CA SER A 159 -8.30 2.51 26.31
C SER A 159 -9.59 2.65 25.49
N SER A 160 -9.67 1.99 24.34
CA SER A 160 -10.79 2.11 23.37
C SER A 160 -12.09 1.39 23.78
N GLY A 161 -12.25 1.09 25.07
CA GLY A 161 -13.30 0.21 25.60
C GLY A 161 -12.90 -1.28 25.63
N THR A 162 -11.78 -1.63 24.98
CA THR A 162 -11.03 -2.87 25.14
C THR A 162 -9.54 -2.59 24.90
N GLU A 163 -8.66 -3.31 25.60
CA GLU A 163 -7.21 -3.27 25.36
C GLU A 163 -6.83 -3.96 24.04
N ASP A 164 -7.70 -4.83 23.51
CA ASP A 164 -7.41 -5.68 22.36
C ASP A 164 -7.03 -4.89 21.11
N LEU A 165 -7.57 -3.67 20.93
CA LEU A 165 -7.21 -2.83 19.79
C LEU A 165 -5.71 -2.46 19.82
N GLY A 166 -5.21 -2.07 20.98
CA GLY A 166 -3.79 -1.77 21.16
C GLY A 166 -2.89 -3.00 21.05
N VAL A 167 -3.36 -4.17 21.51
CA VAL A 167 -2.66 -5.45 21.32
C VAL A 167 -2.54 -5.79 19.83
N VAL A 168 -3.65 -5.74 19.09
CA VAL A 168 -3.67 -6.02 17.64
C VAL A 168 -2.82 -5.00 16.88
N ALA A 169 -2.83 -3.72 17.27
CA ALA A 169 -1.96 -2.72 16.68
C ALA A 169 -0.48 -3.10 16.85
N ARG A 170 -0.03 -3.48 18.06
CA ARG A 170 1.36 -3.93 18.29
C ARG A 170 1.73 -5.15 17.45
N LEU A 171 0.82 -6.10 17.26
CA LEU A 171 1.03 -7.25 16.37
C LEU A 171 1.21 -6.82 14.91
N LEU A 172 0.36 -5.94 14.40
CA LEU A 172 0.45 -5.42 13.03
C LEU A 172 1.75 -4.61 12.81
N TYR A 173 2.09 -3.73 13.74
CA TYR A 173 3.33 -2.96 13.65
C TYR A 173 4.57 -3.86 13.75
N GLY A 174 4.57 -4.86 14.62
CA GLY A 174 5.67 -5.83 14.75
C GLY A 174 5.84 -6.73 13.52
N TYR A 175 4.81 -7.51 13.18
CA TYR A 175 4.93 -8.59 12.19
C TYR A 175 4.66 -8.17 10.74
N VAL A 176 4.00 -7.02 10.51
CA VAL A 176 3.60 -6.59 9.15
C VAL A 176 4.34 -5.33 8.72
N LEU A 177 4.21 -4.24 9.47
CA LEU A 177 4.61 -2.91 8.99
C LEU A 177 6.12 -2.65 9.15
N SER A 178 6.71 -3.04 10.29
CA SER A 178 8.11 -2.75 10.61
C SER A 178 9.16 -3.61 9.89
N ASN A 179 8.75 -4.66 9.16
CA ASN A 179 9.68 -5.44 8.35
C ASN A 179 10.12 -4.63 7.12
N GLU A 180 11.38 -4.20 7.07
CA GLU A 180 11.90 -3.38 5.96
C GLU A 180 12.72 -4.17 4.92
N SER A 181 12.63 -5.49 4.91
CA SER A 181 13.46 -6.34 4.05
C SER A 181 13.17 -6.18 2.55
N VAL A 182 11.98 -5.70 2.18
CA VAL A 182 11.55 -5.51 0.76
C VAL A 182 11.10 -4.07 0.46
N LEU A 183 10.25 -3.50 1.33
CA LEU A 183 9.85 -2.09 1.27
C LEU A 183 10.45 -1.33 2.45
N THR A 184 10.99 -0.14 2.19
CA THR A 184 11.49 0.76 3.24
C THR A 184 10.35 1.34 4.08
N ALA A 185 10.67 1.99 5.19
CA ALA A 185 9.71 2.73 6.01
C ALA A 185 8.94 3.79 5.20
N THR A 186 9.63 4.49 4.29
CA THR A 186 9.03 5.49 3.40
C THR A 186 8.03 4.87 2.44
N GLU A 187 8.43 3.79 1.75
CA GLU A 187 7.55 3.10 0.82
C GLU A 187 6.35 2.46 1.53
N THR A 188 6.57 1.95 2.74
CA THR A 188 5.50 1.43 3.61
C THR A 188 4.53 2.54 4.01
N SER A 189 5.00 3.76 4.26
CA SER A 189 4.11 4.89 4.52
C SER A 189 3.25 5.23 3.29
N PHE A 190 3.80 5.15 2.07
CA PHE A 190 3.00 5.30 0.85
C PHE A 190 1.96 4.19 0.66
N VAL A 191 2.25 2.95 1.09
CA VAL A 191 1.26 1.86 1.14
C VAL A 191 0.10 2.23 2.08
N MET A 192 0.39 2.85 3.23
CA MET A 192 -0.65 3.29 4.17
C MET A 192 -1.53 4.39 3.56
N LEU A 193 -0.94 5.39 2.90
CA LEU A 193 -1.70 6.41 2.14
C LEU A 193 -2.62 5.75 1.08
N ALA A 194 -2.06 4.84 0.27
CA ALA A 194 -2.78 4.13 -0.78
C ALA A 194 -3.94 3.27 -0.25
N GLY A 195 -3.82 2.73 0.96
CA GLY A 195 -4.88 1.97 1.60
C GLY A 195 -5.93 2.83 2.29
N LEU A 196 -5.56 3.97 2.87
CA LEU A 196 -6.44 4.80 3.71
C LEU A 196 -7.25 5.81 2.91
N ILE A 197 -6.66 6.48 1.92
CA ILE A 197 -7.36 7.50 1.11
C ILE A 197 -8.64 6.96 0.46
N PRO A 198 -8.66 5.76 -0.17
CA PRO A 198 -9.87 5.27 -0.84
C PRO A 198 -10.99 4.85 0.12
N GLN A 199 -10.69 4.76 1.43
CA GLN A 199 -11.63 4.31 2.45
C GLN A 199 -12.25 5.47 3.24
N ASP A 200 -11.89 6.73 2.93
CA ASP A 200 -12.44 7.93 3.57
C ASP A 200 -12.27 7.92 5.10
N VAL A 201 -11.03 7.67 5.55
CA VAL A 201 -10.61 7.53 6.96
C VAL A 201 -9.51 8.53 7.33
N ASN A 202 -9.83 9.83 7.20
CA ASN A 202 -8.91 10.93 7.49
C ASN A 202 -8.26 10.91 8.88
N PRO A 203 -8.94 10.51 9.98
CA PRO A 203 -8.31 10.43 11.30
C PRO A 203 -7.07 9.52 11.32
N GLN A 204 -7.11 8.40 10.59
CA GLN A 204 -5.98 7.49 10.43
C GLN A 204 -4.97 8.03 9.41
N LEU A 205 -5.45 8.57 8.28
CA LEU A 205 -4.60 9.12 7.22
C LEU A 205 -3.64 10.21 7.73
N LYS A 206 -4.11 11.10 8.61
CA LYS A 206 -3.31 12.20 9.17
C LYS A 206 -2.01 11.74 9.82
N GLY A 207 -2.08 10.68 10.62
CA GLY A 207 -0.90 10.10 11.28
C GLY A 207 0.11 9.58 10.27
N HIS A 208 -0.36 8.92 9.21
CA HIS A 208 0.49 8.34 8.17
C HIS A 208 1.06 9.36 7.18
N LEU A 209 0.38 10.48 6.91
CA LEU A 209 0.93 11.61 6.15
C LEU A 209 2.16 12.18 6.86
N ARG A 210 2.04 12.43 8.17
CA ARG A 210 3.18 12.88 8.98
C ARG A 210 4.23 11.78 9.14
N GLY A 211 3.79 10.53 9.28
CA GLY A 211 4.64 9.35 9.34
C GLY A 211 5.55 9.20 8.12
N ALA A 212 5.04 9.45 6.92
CA ALA A 212 5.84 9.44 5.71
C ALA A 212 7.02 10.43 5.78
N LEU A 213 6.77 11.64 6.28
CA LEU A 213 7.83 12.64 6.51
C LEU A 213 8.83 12.18 7.59
N ASN A 214 8.33 11.61 8.69
CA ASN A 214 9.19 11.07 9.75
C ASN A 214 10.01 9.86 9.27
N SER A 215 9.55 9.15 8.25
CA SER A 215 10.27 8.07 7.56
C SER A 215 11.23 8.56 6.48
N GLY A 216 11.28 9.86 6.20
CA GLY A 216 12.25 10.47 5.30
C GLY A 216 11.72 10.85 3.91
N ALA A 217 10.41 10.77 3.67
CA ALA A 217 9.83 11.36 2.46
C ALA A 217 9.92 12.90 2.48
N THR A 218 10.03 13.50 1.30
CA THR A 218 9.78 14.94 1.15
C THR A 218 8.28 15.25 1.12
N ILE A 219 7.92 16.52 1.32
CA ILE A 219 6.52 16.97 1.22
C ILE A 219 6.00 16.73 -0.21
N GLU A 220 6.86 16.95 -1.21
CA GLU A 220 6.56 16.77 -2.62
C GLU A 220 6.28 15.30 -2.95
N GLU A 221 7.05 14.36 -2.41
CA GLU A 221 6.82 12.93 -2.58
C GLU A 221 5.51 12.48 -1.93
N VAL A 222 5.21 12.97 -0.72
CA VAL A 222 3.94 12.67 -0.03
C VAL A 222 2.74 13.18 -0.84
N ARG A 223 2.82 14.42 -1.35
CA ARG A 223 1.77 15.00 -2.20
C ARG A 223 1.63 14.23 -3.52
N ALA A 224 2.74 13.83 -4.14
CA ALA A 224 2.72 13.04 -5.36
C ALA A 224 2.08 11.67 -5.14
N ALA A 225 2.41 10.98 -4.04
CA ALA A 225 1.79 9.71 -3.69
C ALA A 225 0.28 9.86 -3.48
N ARG A 226 -0.15 10.88 -2.70
CA ARG A 226 -1.57 11.20 -2.48
C ARG A 226 -2.31 11.46 -3.80
N GLU A 227 -1.71 12.23 -4.69
CA GLU A 227 -2.27 12.55 -6.00
C GLU A 227 -2.47 11.30 -6.88
N VAL A 228 -1.50 10.38 -6.89
CA VAL A 228 -1.66 9.09 -7.60
C VAL A 228 -2.88 8.33 -7.10
N VAL A 229 -3.08 8.26 -5.78
CA VAL A 229 -4.21 7.54 -5.18
C VAL A 229 -5.53 8.17 -5.58
N ILE A 230 -5.64 9.50 -5.49
CA ILE A 230 -6.86 10.25 -5.84
C ILE A 230 -7.20 10.04 -7.31
N ARG A 231 -6.23 10.18 -8.23
CA ARG A 231 -6.46 10.00 -9.66
C ARG A 231 -6.98 8.60 -10.03
N ILE A 232 -6.51 7.56 -9.34
CA ILE A 232 -7.02 6.19 -9.54
C ILE A 232 -8.44 6.06 -8.99
N CYS A 233 -8.74 6.65 -7.83
CA CYS A 233 -10.08 6.65 -7.25
C CYS A 233 -11.08 7.37 -8.16
N GLU A 234 -10.72 8.55 -8.68
CA GLU A 234 -11.53 9.31 -9.63
C GLU A 234 -11.73 8.56 -10.95
N ALA A 235 -10.67 7.92 -11.48
CA ALA A 235 -10.78 7.06 -12.66
C ALA A 235 -11.71 5.86 -12.44
N ALA A 236 -11.86 5.41 -11.19
CA ALA A 236 -12.82 4.38 -10.81
C ALA A 236 -14.25 4.92 -10.61
N GLY A 237 -14.44 6.25 -10.59
CA GLY A 237 -15.73 6.92 -10.42
C GLY A 237 -16.00 7.42 -8.99
N MET A 238 -15.01 7.39 -8.09
CA MET A 238 -15.15 8.04 -6.79
C MET A 238 -15.19 9.56 -6.93
N THR A 239 -16.01 10.23 -6.13
CA THR A 239 -16.17 11.69 -6.16
C THR A 239 -16.22 12.29 -4.77
N ARG A 240 -16.14 13.62 -4.65
CA ARG A 240 -16.51 14.31 -3.42
C ARG A 240 -18.02 14.18 -3.24
N LEU A 241 -18.45 13.58 -2.13
CA LEU A 241 -19.87 13.41 -1.84
C LEU A 241 -20.48 14.75 -1.42
N ASP A 242 -21.64 15.08 -1.99
CA ASP A 242 -22.47 16.18 -1.53
C ASP A 242 -22.84 15.92 -0.05
N PRO A 243 -22.66 16.90 0.86
CA PRO A 243 -23.08 16.77 2.25
C PRO A 243 -24.53 16.31 2.44
N ASP A 244 -25.40 16.64 1.48
CA ASP A 244 -26.82 16.29 1.50
C ASP A 244 -27.13 14.97 0.75
N ALA A 245 -26.16 14.42 0.00
CA ALA A 245 -26.29 13.11 -0.61
C ALA A 245 -26.12 12.04 0.47
N GLY A 246 -27.23 11.62 1.10
CA GLY A 246 -27.23 10.57 2.15
C GLY A 246 -26.69 9.19 1.72
N HIS A 247 -26.15 9.05 0.51
CA HIS A 247 -25.52 7.86 -0.06
C HIS A 247 -24.61 8.25 -1.24
N GLY A 248 -23.58 7.44 -1.50
CA GLY A 248 -22.66 7.64 -2.61
C GLY A 248 -21.39 6.83 -2.44
N TRP A 249 -20.50 6.90 -3.43
CA TRP A 249 -19.19 6.27 -3.37
C TRP A 249 -18.11 7.32 -3.60
N GLY A 250 -17.33 7.61 -2.56
CA GLY A 250 -16.47 8.78 -2.56
C GLY A 250 -16.07 9.25 -1.16
N TRP A 251 -15.60 10.49 -1.08
CA TRP A 251 -15.11 11.11 0.15
C TRP A 251 -16.13 12.05 0.79
N ARG A 252 -16.33 11.95 2.11
CA ARG A 252 -17.27 12.78 2.89
C ARG A 252 -16.70 14.13 3.30
N GLU A 253 -15.39 14.24 3.27
CA GLU A 253 -14.64 15.48 3.47
C GLU A 253 -13.50 15.56 2.46
N ASP A 254 -12.79 16.68 2.43
CA ASP A 254 -11.60 16.77 1.61
C ASP A 254 -10.57 15.77 2.13
N VAL A 255 -9.94 15.02 1.22
CA VAL A 255 -8.89 14.06 1.60
C VAL A 255 -7.79 14.81 2.34
N GLU A 256 -7.39 14.35 3.53
CA GLU A 256 -6.39 15.02 4.37
C GLU A 256 -5.10 15.31 3.56
N ASN A 257 -4.47 16.46 3.83
CA ASN A 257 -3.23 16.88 3.21
C ASN A 257 -2.10 16.97 4.26
N VAL A 258 -0.86 16.92 3.78
CA VAL A 258 0.35 16.97 4.62
C VAL A 258 0.69 18.39 5.09
#